data_AF-F2IG09-F1
#
_entry.id   AF-F2IG09-F1
#
_cell.length_a   1.000
_cell.length_b   1.000
_cell.length_c   1.000
_cell.angle_alpha   90.00
_cell.angle_beta   90.00
_cell.angle_gamma   90.00
#
_symmetry.space_group_name_H-M   'P 1'
#
loop_
_entity.id
_entity.type
_entity.pdbx_description
1 polymer ?
#
loop_
_entity_poly.entity_id
_entity_poly.type
_entity_poly.pdbx_seq_one_letter_code
_entity_poly.pdbx_strand_id
1 'polypeptide(L)'
;MKFVFLFCSMSLALFMVSCNQNNDKRKSFNDVVEYNDFIVDHIEKVNAVYTQALDTSLSIEEALKACDELTQLCEKSTLELKNIQPFDGDSSLTMQTLQYFQYMKVNGNTKITHFLNLEDRYLKSDFTDEEALIGEIEAAIGKINLEQEIESEKVNVVQKKFATKHDMLILN
;
A
#
# COMPACT_ATOMS: atom_id res chain seq x y z
N MET A 1 -5.06 13.38 -68.85
CA MET A 1 -4.96 12.37 -67.79
C MET A 1 -3.56 12.47 -67.19
N LYS A 2 -3.43 13.14 -66.04
CA LYS A 2 -2.15 13.41 -65.37
C LYS A 2 -2.22 12.91 -63.94
N PHE A 3 -1.28 12.01 -63.61
CA PHE A 3 -0.68 11.81 -62.29
C PHE A 3 -1.61 11.50 -61.11
N VAL A 4 -2.12 10.26 -61.09
CA VAL A 4 -2.59 9.57 -59.88
C VAL A 4 -1.48 8.62 -59.43
N PHE A 5 -0.39 9.13 -58.84
CA PHE A 5 0.69 8.26 -58.32
C PHE A 5 1.52 8.92 -57.20
N LEU A 6 0.91 9.76 -56.37
CA LEU A 6 1.65 10.49 -55.32
C LEU A 6 0.90 10.56 -53.97
N PHE A 7 0.28 9.45 -53.55
CA PHE A 7 -0.44 9.42 -52.27
C PHE A 7 -0.26 8.13 -51.44
N CYS A 8 0.72 7.26 -51.78
CA CYS A 8 0.95 6.00 -51.07
C CYS A 8 2.29 5.90 -50.33
N SER A 9 3.14 6.92 -50.35
CA SER A 9 4.45 6.88 -49.66
C SER A 9 4.50 7.66 -48.34
N MET A 10 3.42 8.35 -47.94
CA MET A 10 3.40 9.20 -46.73
C MET A 10 2.73 8.56 -45.50
N SER A 11 2.33 7.29 -45.60
CA SER A 11 1.62 6.56 -44.52
C SER A 11 2.53 5.66 -43.69
N LEU A 12 3.75 5.37 -44.15
CA LEU A 12 4.67 4.46 -43.44
C LEU A 12 5.58 5.18 -42.42
N ALA A 13 5.78 6.50 -42.57
CA ALA A 13 6.64 7.26 -41.66
C ALA A 13 5.96 7.65 -40.33
N LEU A 14 4.63 7.58 -40.25
CA LEU A 14 3.87 7.92 -39.04
C LEU A 14 3.75 6.76 -38.04
N PHE A 15 4.07 5.52 -38.43
CA PHE A 15 4.11 4.38 -37.50
C PHE A 15 5.40 4.30 -36.67
N MET A 16 6.48 4.99 -37.08
CA MET A 16 7.76 4.99 -36.34
C MET A 16 7.82 6.04 -35.22
N VAL A 17 6.83 6.94 -35.12
CA VAL A 17 6.80 7.99 -34.07
C VAL A 17 6.00 7.54 -32.84
N SER A 18 5.30 6.39 -32.88
CA SER A 18 4.58 5.85 -31.73
C SER A 18 5.43 5.02 -30.76
N CYS A 19 6.72 4.78 -31.08
CA CYS A 19 7.65 4.16 -30.15
C CYS A 19 8.39 5.24 -29.33
N ASN A 20 7.67 6.07 -28.59
CA ASN A 20 8.26 6.85 -27.49
C ASN A 20 8.48 5.95 -26.25
N GLN A 21 9.03 4.75 -26.46
CA GLN A 21 9.26 3.73 -25.45
C GLN A 21 10.53 3.99 -24.61
N ASN A 22 11.29 5.06 -24.87
CA ASN A 22 12.62 5.26 -24.29
C ASN A 22 12.76 6.44 -23.33
N ASN A 23 11.68 7.01 -22.79
CA ASN A 23 11.77 8.14 -21.85
C ASN A 23 10.92 7.99 -20.58
N ASP A 24 10.49 6.78 -20.23
CA ASP A 24 9.97 6.56 -18.88
C ASP A 24 11.13 6.58 -17.87
N LYS A 25 11.17 7.62 -17.03
CA LYS A 25 12.21 7.81 -16.01
C LYS A 25 11.93 7.05 -14.70
N ARG A 26 10.78 6.37 -14.61
CA ARG A 26 10.44 5.55 -13.45
C ARG A 26 11.39 4.36 -13.35
N LYS A 27 11.64 3.89 -12.13
CA LYS A 27 12.49 2.72 -11.86
C LYS A 27 11.90 1.49 -12.56
N SER A 28 12.69 0.84 -13.41
CA SER A 28 12.36 -0.45 -14.01
C SER A 28 13.08 -1.58 -13.27
N PHE A 29 12.60 -2.80 -13.47
CA PHE A 29 13.16 -4.02 -12.89
C PHE A 29 13.35 -5.02 -14.04
N ASN A 30 14.46 -5.75 -14.01
CA ASN A 30 14.75 -6.79 -15.01
C ASN A 30 14.41 -8.19 -14.51
N ASP A 31 14.09 -8.31 -13.21
CA ASP A 31 13.86 -9.55 -12.52
C ASP A 31 12.56 -9.45 -11.71
N VAL A 32 11.73 -10.49 -11.79
CA VAL A 32 10.42 -10.50 -11.14
C VAL A 32 10.53 -10.56 -9.62
N VAL A 33 11.57 -11.26 -9.12
CA VAL A 33 11.83 -11.36 -7.68
C VAL A 33 12.26 -10.00 -7.16
N GLU A 34 13.16 -9.29 -7.86
CA GLU A 34 13.56 -7.92 -7.48
C GLU A 34 12.36 -6.94 -7.44
N TYR A 35 11.44 -7.04 -8.40
CA TYR A 35 10.22 -6.23 -8.42
C TYR A 35 9.28 -6.57 -7.24
N ASN A 36 9.06 -7.86 -6.98
CA ASN A 36 8.25 -8.32 -5.85
C ASN A 36 8.86 -7.87 -4.52
N ASP A 37 10.14 -8.15 -4.31
CA ASP A 37 10.86 -7.87 -3.07
C ASP A 37 10.85 -6.38 -2.77
N PHE A 38 11.03 -5.53 -3.79
CA PHE A 38 10.89 -4.08 -3.62
C PHE A 38 9.52 -3.67 -3.08
N ILE A 39 8.44 -4.33 -3.50
CA ILE A 39 7.09 -4.03 -3.02
C ILE A 39 6.86 -4.62 -1.62
N VAL A 40 7.28 -5.86 -1.40
CA VAL A 40 7.14 -6.58 -0.12
C VAL A 40 7.92 -5.88 0.99
N ASP A 41 9.15 -5.44 0.72
CA ASP A 41 9.96 -4.68 1.67
C ASP A 41 9.24 -3.43 2.21
N HIS A 42 8.45 -2.77 1.36
CA HIS A 42 7.68 -1.58 1.76
C HIS A 42 6.44 -1.98 2.57
N ILE A 43 5.79 -3.08 2.22
CA ILE A 43 4.68 -3.64 3.01
C ILE A 43 5.17 -4.02 4.41
N GLU A 44 6.30 -4.72 4.51
CA GLU A 44 6.88 -5.15 5.79
C GLU A 44 7.25 -3.96 6.68
N LYS A 45 7.88 -2.92 6.11
CA LYS A 45 8.17 -1.68 6.86
C LYS A 45 6.91 -1.03 7.39
N VAL A 46 5.86 -0.93 6.57
CA VAL A 46 4.57 -0.36 6.98
C VAL A 46 3.91 -1.21 8.07
N ASN A 47 3.94 -2.54 7.93
CA ASN A 47 3.38 -3.48 8.91
C ASN A 47 4.12 -3.44 10.24
N ALA A 48 5.45 -3.24 10.23
CA ALA A 48 6.24 -3.12 11.44
C ALA A 48 5.82 -1.88 12.26
N VAL A 49 5.70 -0.71 11.62
CA VAL A 49 5.26 0.52 12.31
C VAL A 49 3.80 0.44 12.74
N TYR A 50 2.93 -0.20 11.93
CA TYR A 50 1.55 -0.46 12.34
C TYR A 50 1.46 -1.34 13.59
N THR A 51 2.27 -2.40 13.66
CA THR A 51 2.33 -3.28 14.83
C THR A 51 2.81 -2.50 16.06
N GLN A 52 3.80 -1.63 15.89
CA GLN A 52 4.28 -0.74 16.94
C GLN A 52 3.18 0.22 17.44
N ALA A 53 2.34 0.76 16.54
CA ALA A 53 1.25 1.67 16.92
C ALA A 53 0.15 0.99 17.76
N LEU A 54 0.08 -0.35 17.78
CA LEU A 54 -0.84 -1.16 18.57
C LEU A 54 -0.14 -1.89 19.72
N ASP A 55 1.14 -1.63 19.95
CA ASP A 55 1.90 -2.29 21.00
C ASP A 55 1.49 -1.76 22.37
N THR A 56 0.77 -2.60 23.12
CA THR A 56 0.29 -2.32 24.48
C THR A 56 1.40 -2.08 25.51
N SER A 57 2.67 -2.36 25.17
CA SER A 57 3.81 -2.05 26.03
C SER A 57 4.28 -0.58 25.94
N LEU A 58 3.84 0.16 24.92
CA LEU A 58 4.13 1.58 24.76
C LEU A 58 3.21 2.45 25.60
N SER A 59 3.68 3.65 25.95
CA SER A 59 2.77 4.70 26.41
C SER A 59 1.85 5.17 25.28
N ILE A 60 0.70 5.73 25.63
CA ILE A 60 -0.24 6.30 24.64
C ILE A 60 0.44 7.37 23.77
N GLU A 61 1.32 8.20 24.35
CA GLU A 61 2.07 9.21 23.61
C GLU A 61 3.00 8.58 22.55
N GLU A 62 3.72 7.52 22.91
CA GLU A 62 4.59 6.79 21.98
C GLU A 62 3.78 6.07 20.89
N ALA A 63 2.63 5.49 21.23
CA ALA A 63 1.73 4.85 20.27
C ALA A 63 1.14 5.86 19.27
N LEU A 64 0.72 7.04 19.74
CA LEU A 64 0.26 8.14 18.88
C LEU A 64 1.38 8.64 17.95
N LYS A 65 2.62 8.73 18.45
CA LYS A 65 3.77 9.05 17.61
C LYS A 65 4.01 7.98 16.54
N ALA A 66 3.83 6.70 16.87
CA ALA A 66 3.91 5.63 15.88
C ALA A 66 2.79 5.73 14.81
N CYS A 67 1.60 6.24 15.14
CA CYS A 67 0.56 6.56 14.14
C CYS A 67 1.01 7.66 13.15
N ASP A 68 1.69 8.70 13.64
CA ASP A 68 2.26 9.75 12.78
C ASP A 68 3.37 9.20 11.87
N GLU A 69 4.26 8.37 12.43
CA GLU A 69 5.32 7.69 11.68
C GLU A 69 4.75 6.75 10.61
N LEU A 70 3.69 6.00 10.93
CA LEU A 70 2.97 5.13 9.99
C LEU A 70 2.43 5.95 8.81
N THR A 71 1.82 7.10 9.10
CA THR A 71 1.27 8.01 8.07
C THR A 71 2.35 8.51 7.14
N GLN A 72 3.46 9.01 7.68
CA GLN A 72 4.58 9.52 6.90
C GLN A 72 5.21 8.41 6.05
N LEU A 73 5.37 7.21 6.62
CA LEU A 73 5.90 6.06 5.91
C LEU A 73 5.00 5.60 4.77
N CYS A 74 3.68 5.59 4.97
CA CYS A 74 2.71 5.26 3.91
C CYS A 74 2.78 6.28 2.76
N GLU A 75 2.93 7.57 3.06
CA GLU A 75 3.06 8.62 2.03
C GLU A 75 4.36 8.49 1.25
N LYS A 76 5.48 8.32 1.95
CA LYS A 76 6.78 8.10 1.33
C LYS A 76 6.76 6.85 0.43
N SER A 77 6.28 5.74 0.96
CA SER A 77 6.20 4.46 0.23
C SER A 77 5.27 4.58 -0.99
N THR A 78 4.15 5.30 -0.86
CA THR A 78 3.25 5.61 -1.98
C THR A 78 3.95 6.38 -3.10
N LEU A 79 4.79 7.36 -2.77
CA LEU A 79 5.54 8.13 -3.76
C LEU A 79 6.57 7.26 -4.48
N GLU A 80 7.27 6.41 -3.74
CA GLU A 80 8.26 5.48 -4.30
C GLU A 80 7.59 4.45 -5.24
N LEU A 81 6.48 3.84 -4.83
CA LEU A 81 5.73 2.88 -5.66
C LEU A 81 5.08 3.53 -6.89
N LYS A 82 4.65 4.80 -6.81
CA LYS A 82 4.16 5.53 -7.99
C LYS A 82 5.27 5.78 -9.02
N ASN A 83 6.53 5.73 -8.60
CA ASN A 83 7.70 5.99 -9.43
C ASN A 83 8.38 4.71 -9.94
N ILE A 84 7.68 3.57 -9.95
CA ILE A 84 8.15 2.35 -10.60
C ILE A 84 7.34 2.04 -11.87
N GLN A 85 7.97 1.31 -12.79
CA GLN A 85 7.32 0.79 -13.99
C GLN A 85 6.58 -0.52 -13.66
N PRO A 86 5.49 -0.84 -14.39
CA PRO A 86 4.89 -2.18 -14.36
C PRO A 86 5.91 -3.25 -14.77
N PHE A 87 5.90 -4.41 -14.13
CA PHE A 87 6.74 -5.53 -14.54
C PHE A 87 6.05 -6.29 -15.69
N ASP A 88 6.69 -6.36 -16.86
CA ASP A 88 6.08 -6.93 -18.08
C ASP A 88 4.66 -6.40 -18.39
N GLY A 89 4.42 -5.12 -18.09
CA GLY A 89 3.12 -4.49 -18.26
C GLY A 89 2.09 -4.79 -17.17
N ASP A 90 2.43 -5.57 -16.15
CA ASP A 90 1.60 -5.87 -14.99
C ASP A 90 1.88 -4.90 -13.83
N SER A 91 0.85 -4.18 -13.40
CA SER A 91 0.90 -3.26 -12.24
C SER A 91 -0.02 -3.68 -11.11
N SER A 92 -0.62 -4.88 -11.18
CA SER A 92 -1.65 -5.33 -10.23
C SER A 92 -1.15 -5.32 -8.79
N LEU A 93 0.06 -5.84 -8.55
CA LEU A 93 0.67 -5.86 -7.22
C LEU A 93 0.97 -4.44 -6.71
N THR A 94 1.54 -3.56 -7.53
CA THR A 94 1.73 -2.15 -7.16
C THR A 94 0.41 -1.47 -6.83
N MET A 95 -0.61 -1.64 -7.67
CA MET A 95 -1.92 -0.99 -7.50
C MET A 95 -2.63 -1.45 -6.22
N GLN A 96 -2.60 -2.75 -5.93
CA GLN A 96 -3.16 -3.30 -4.70
C GLN A 96 -2.39 -2.79 -3.47
N THR A 97 -1.06 -2.69 -3.56
CA THR A 97 -0.22 -2.18 -2.48
C THR A 97 -0.47 -0.69 -2.22
N LEU A 98 -0.69 0.12 -3.26
CA LEU A 98 -1.06 1.53 -3.11
C LEU A 98 -2.40 1.70 -2.38
N GLN A 99 -3.38 0.84 -2.67
CA GLN A 99 -4.65 0.82 -1.94
C GLN A 99 -4.45 0.43 -0.48
N TYR A 100 -3.60 -0.57 -0.24
CA TYR A 100 -3.23 -1.00 1.12
C TYR A 100 -2.58 0.14 1.91
N PHE A 101 -1.61 0.86 1.36
CA PHE A 101 -1.00 2.01 2.06
C PHE A 101 -1.98 3.15 2.31
N GLN A 102 -2.92 3.39 1.40
CA GLN A 102 -3.99 4.36 1.63
C GLN A 102 -4.89 3.94 2.79
N TYR A 103 -5.20 2.64 2.89
CA TYR A 103 -5.92 2.09 4.04
C TYR A 103 -5.10 2.25 5.33
N MET A 104 -3.84 1.81 5.35
CA MET A 104 -2.97 1.86 6.55
C MET A 104 -2.83 3.28 7.09
N LYS A 105 -2.63 4.26 6.20
CA LYS A 105 -2.61 5.68 6.54
C LYS A 105 -3.91 6.15 7.19
N VAL A 106 -5.06 5.79 6.62
CA VAL A 106 -6.36 6.19 7.18
C VAL A 106 -6.59 5.47 8.51
N ASN A 107 -6.25 4.19 8.59
CA ASN A 107 -6.40 3.37 9.78
C ASN A 107 -5.60 3.95 10.96
N GLY A 108 -4.32 4.26 10.75
CA GLY A 108 -3.46 4.91 11.74
C GLY A 108 -4.01 6.25 12.21
N ASN A 109 -4.26 7.18 11.29
CA ASN A 109 -4.73 8.54 11.64
C ASN A 109 -6.09 8.59 12.32
N THR A 110 -6.98 7.63 12.04
CA THR A 110 -8.37 7.71 12.47
C THR A 110 -8.73 6.64 13.47
N LYS A 111 -8.58 5.37 13.13
CA LYS A 111 -9.11 4.27 13.93
C LYS A 111 -8.18 3.93 15.09
N ILE A 112 -6.88 3.80 14.83
CA ILE A 112 -5.91 3.54 15.90
C ILE A 112 -5.84 4.74 16.85
N THR A 113 -5.73 5.97 16.33
CA THR A 113 -5.81 7.18 17.15
C THR A 113 -7.09 7.25 17.98
N HIS A 114 -8.24 6.87 17.42
CA HIS A 114 -9.49 6.82 18.19
C HIS A 114 -9.45 5.78 19.31
N PHE A 115 -8.96 4.57 19.02
CA PHE A 115 -8.76 3.51 20.01
C PHE A 115 -7.83 3.98 21.16
N LEU A 116 -6.67 4.57 20.83
CA LEU A 116 -5.72 5.08 21.82
C LEU A 116 -6.33 6.20 22.69
N ASN A 117 -7.18 7.06 22.11
CA ASN A 117 -7.90 8.08 22.87
C ASN A 117 -8.96 7.48 23.81
N LEU A 118 -9.57 6.35 23.45
CA LEU A 118 -10.48 5.63 24.36
C LEU A 118 -9.69 5.02 25.52
N GLU A 119 -8.54 4.40 25.25
CA GLU A 119 -7.65 3.87 26.29
C GLU A 119 -7.16 4.97 27.24
N ASP A 120 -6.73 6.12 26.72
CA ASP A 120 -6.30 7.25 27.53
C ASP A 120 -7.42 7.79 28.43
N ARG A 121 -8.66 7.84 27.93
CA ARG A 121 -9.83 8.22 28.73
C ARG A 121 -10.12 7.19 29.81
N TYR A 122 -10.04 5.90 29.50
CA TYR A 122 -10.24 4.81 30.46
C TYR A 122 -9.21 4.87 31.59
N LEU A 123 -7.92 5.07 31.27
CA LEU A 123 -6.86 5.21 32.26
C LEU A 123 -7.01 6.43 33.17
N LYS A 124 -7.81 7.42 32.76
CA LYS A 124 -8.09 8.66 33.49
C LYS A 124 -9.49 8.71 34.10
N SER A 125 -10.35 7.71 33.86
CA SER A 125 -11.74 7.73 34.30
C SER A 125 -11.90 7.28 35.76
N ASP A 126 -12.93 7.79 36.43
CA ASP A 126 -13.39 7.28 37.71
C ASP A 126 -14.36 6.08 37.50
N PHE A 127 -14.49 5.22 38.51
CA PHE A 127 -15.18 3.91 38.49
C PHE A 127 -16.59 3.85 37.84
N THR A 128 -17.31 4.97 37.68
CA THR A 128 -18.68 4.98 37.13
C THR A 128 -18.75 4.97 35.60
N ASP A 129 -17.67 5.33 34.90
CA ASP A 129 -17.64 5.42 33.42
C ASP A 129 -16.89 4.24 32.76
N GLU A 130 -16.30 3.34 33.56
CA GLU A 130 -15.39 2.29 33.09
C GLU A 130 -16.07 1.23 32.20
N GLU A 131 -17.29 0.79 32.54
CA GLU A 131 -17.93 -0.33 31.87
C GLU A 131 -18.33 0.01 30.42
N ALA A 132 -18.80 1.25 30.18
CA ALA A 132 -19.10 1.72 28.83
C ALA A 132 -17.81 1.89 27.99
N LEU A 133 -16.74 2.41 28.60
CA LEU A 133 -15.46 2.59 27.92
C LEU A 133 -14.82 1.27 27.49
N ILE A 134 -14.88 0.23 28.33
CA ILE A 134 -14.36 -1.10 27.98
C ILE A 134 -15.06 -1.64 26.72
N GLY A 135 -16.39 -1.56 26.66
CA GLY A 135 -17.13 -2.01 25.48
C GLY A 135 -16.79 -1.25 24.19
N GLU A 136 -16.54 0.07 24.30
CA GLU A 136 -16.08 0.88 23.17
C GLU A 136 -14.66 0.50 22.72
N ILE A 137 -13.74 0.27 23.67
CA ILE A 137 -12.35 -0.14 23.39
C ILE A 137 -12.33 -1.50 22.67
N GLU A 138 -13.04 -2.49 23.20
CA GLU A 138 -13.12 -3.84 22.60
C GLU A 138 -13.69 -3.80 21.18
N ALA A 139 -14.75 -3.01 20.96
CA ALA A 139 -15.34 -2.83 19.64
C ALA A 139 -14.37 -2.14 18.66
N ALA A 140 -13.63 -1.14 19.13
CA ALA A 140 -12.66 -0.41 18.31
C ALA A 140 -11.51 -1.31 17.86
N ILE A 141 -10.86 -2.04 18.79
CA ILE A 141 -9.74 -2.92 18.45
C ILE A 141 -10.20 -4.13 17.61
N GLY A 142 -11.37 -4.69 17.91
CA GLY A 142 -11.96 -5.78 17.11
C GLY A 142 -12.19 -5.38 15.66
N LYS A 143 -12.68 -4.15 15.44
CA LYS A 143 -12.86 -3.60 14.08
C LYS A 143 -11.53 -3.36 13.36
N ILE A 144 -10.53 -2.81 14.06
CA ILE A 144 -9.18 -2.58 13.51
C ILE A 144 -8.58 -3.91 13.02
N ASN A 145 -8.62 -4.95 13.86
CA ASN A 145 -8.05 -6.25 13.54
C ASN A 145 -8.75 -6.93 12.35
N LEU A 146 -10.09 -6.94 12.34
CA LEU A 146 -10.86 -7.56 11.27
C LEU A 146 -10.59 -6.90 9.91
N GLU A 147 -10.58 -5.58 9.87
CA GLU A 147 -10.31 -4.86 8.62
C GLU A 147 -8.86 -5.05 8.17
N GLN A 148 -7.91 -5.08 9.10
CA GLN A 148 -6.50 -5.32 8.79
C GLN A 148 -6.28 -6.69 8.14
N GLU A 149 -6.94 -7.73 8.65
CA GLU A 149 -6.92 -9.07 8.07
C GLU A 149 -7.47 -9.07 6.63
N ILE A 150 -8.61 -8.42 6.42
CA ILE A 150 -9.24 -8.31 5.10
C ILE A 150 -8.32 -7.60 4.10
N GLU A 151 -7.73 -6.46 4.47
CA GLU A 151 -6.89 -5.69 3.55
C GLU A 151 -5.55 -6.39 3.29
N SER A 152 -4.98 -7.06 4.28
CA SER A 152 -3.77 -7.88 4.13
C SER A 152 -4.02 -9.05 3.18
N GLU A 153 -5.16 -9.74 3.29
CA GLU A 153 -5.47 -10.87 2.42
C GLU A 153 -5.68 -10.44 0.95
N LYS A 154 -6.21 -9.24 0.70
CA LYS A 154 -6.28 -8.71 -0.67
C LYS A 154 -4.90 -8.59 -1.32
N VAL A 155 -3.91 -8.10 -0.57
CA VAL A 155 -2.52 -8.01 -1.03
C VAL A 155 -1.97 -9.42 -1.30
N ASN A 156 -2.14 -10.35 -0.36
CA ASN A 156 -1.69 -11.74 -0.50
C ASN A 156 -2.28 -12.42 -1.74
N VAL A 157 -3.59 -12.26 -1.98
CA VAL A 157 -4.27 -12.83 -3.15
C VAL A 157 -3.70 -12.27 -4.45
N VAL A 158 -3.43 -10.96 -4.51
CA VAL A 158 -2.84 -10.34 -5.71
C VAL A 158 -1.39 -10.77 -5.89
N GLN A 159 -0.60 -10.84 -4.82
CA GLN A 159 0.78 -11.31 -4.89
C GLN A 159 0.87 -12.77 -5.36
N LYS A 160 0.01 -13.66 -4.85
CA LYS A 160 -0.07 -15.06 -5.31
C LYS A 160 -0.41 -15.16 -6.80
N LYS A 161 -1.36 -14.35 -7.28
CA LYS A 161 -1.72 -14.29 -8.71
C LYS A 161 -0.57 -13.76 -9.56
N PHE A 162 0.10 -12.70 -9.11
CA PHE A 162 1.28 -12.14 -9.76
C PHE A 162 2.39 -13.19 -9.85
N ALA A 163 2.72 -13.85 -8.73
CA ALA A 163 3.74 -14.90 -8.70
C ALA A 163 3.44 -16.07 -9.64
N THR A 164 2.18 -16.54 -9.64
CA THR A 164 1.73 -17.60 -10.56
C THR A 164 1.87 -17.18 -12.02
N LYS A 165 1.54 -15.93 -12.36
CA LYS A 165 1.62 -15.42 -13.73
C LYS A 165 3.06 -15.33 -14.24
N HIS A 166 4.01 -15.06 -13.36
CA HIS A 166 5.41 -14.83 -13.71
C HIS A 166 6.34 -15.98 -13.29
N ASP A 167 5.79 -17.17 -13.02
CA ASP A 167 6.52 -18.37 -12.60
C ASP A 167 7.48 -18.14 -11.41
N MET A 168 7.11 -17.24 -10.50
CA MET A 168 7.88 -16.87 -9.31
C MET A 168 7.52 -17.76 -8.12
N LEU A 169 8.53 -18.27 -7.40
CA LEU A 169 8.33 -18.97 -6.14
C LEU A 169 8.18 -17.95 -5.01
N ILE A 170 7.05 -17.98 -4.29
CA ILE A 170 6.90 -17.28 -3.01
C ILE A 170 7.39 -18.24 -1.91
N LEU A 171 8.47 -17.89 -1.22
CA LEU A 171 8.85 -18.55 0.01
C LEU A 171 7.91 -18.02 1.12
N ASN A 172 7.02 -18.89 1.61
CA ASN A 172 6.18 -18.59 2.77
C ASN A 172 6.97 -18.74 4.07
#